data_AF-A0A1S3ZIV5-F1
#
_entry.id   AF-A0A1S3ZIV5-F1
#
_cell.length_a   1.000
_cell.length_b   1.000
_cell.length_c   1.000
_cell.angle_alpha   90.00
_cell.angle_beta   90.00
_cell.angle_gamma   90.00
#
_symmetry.space_group_name_H-M   'P 1'
#
loop_
_entity.id
_entity.type
_entity.pdbx_description
1 polymer ?
#
loop_
_entity_poly.entity_id
_entity_poly.type
_entity_poly.pdbx_seq_one_letter_code
_entity_poly.pdbx_strand_id
1 'polypeptide(L)'
;MDKFVTRSKVGQPSSSSSHPSVASSVAPEIQRDISLSDHNLGSPNTDPGDRKSIAEYSPNIRDEIRRHYIQMGPCQPTSHDFPKTKFGKTMHQFYPGWFKGQHSKWLEYSISEDAAYCLCCYLFKNEHEIHGNMGDAFTKNDFKGWNKAIERFRAHVGEQSEKA
;
A
#
# COMPACT_ATOMS: atom_id res chain seq x y z
N MET A 1 -14.77 36.67 -65.29
CA MET A 1 -15.07 35.96 -66.54
C MET A 1 -14.03 34.86 -66.71
N ASP A 2 -14.27 33.61 -67.04
CA ASP A 2 -15.44 32.77 -67.26
C ASP A 2 -14.88 31.36 -67.59
N LYS A 3 -15.40 30.32 -66.93
CA LYS A 3 -15.85 29.02 -67.53
C LYS A 3 -14.79 28.06 -68.13
N PHE A 4 -14.83 26.72 -68.07
CA PHE A 4 -15.56 25.65 -67.35
C PHE A 4 -15.13 24.27 -67.96
N VAL A 5 -15.21 23.18 -67.15
CA VAL A 5 -15.67 21.78 -67.53
C VAL A 5 -14.66 20.82 -68.21
N THR A 6 -14.56 19.50 -67.98
CA THR A 6 -15.09 18.49 -67.02
C THR A 6 -14.42 17.14 -67.31
N ARG A 7 -14.18 16.27 -66.30
CA ARG A 7 -14.36 14.82 -66.49
C ARG A 7 -14.69 14.10 -65.18
N SER A 8 -15.94 13.64 -65.08
CA SER A 8 -16.43 12.69 -64.10
C SER A 8 -15.90 11.27 -64.38
N LYS A 9 -15.59 10.51 -63.33
CA LYS A 9 -15.91 9.08 -63.26
C LYS A 9 -16.35 8.69 -61.85
N VAL A 10 -17.61 8.27 -61.77
CA VAL A 10 -18.26 7.58 -60.65
C VAL A 10 -17.78 6.13 -60.61
N GLY A 11 -17.60 5.59 -59.41
CA GLY A 11 -17.39 4.17 -59.14
C GLY A 11 -17.10 3.89 -57.66
N GLN A 12 -18.14 3.94 -56.81
CA GLN A 12 -18.23 3.16 -55.55
C GLN A 12 -18.74 1.73 -55.89
N PRO A 13 -18.77 0.75 -54.95
CA PRO A 13 -18.45 0.77 -53.51
C PRO A 13 -17.41 -0.33 -53.12
N SER A 14 -16.81 -0.28 -51.93
CA SER A 14 -17.21 -1.18 -50.83
C SER A 14 -16.51 -0.78 -49.54
N SER A 15 -17.32 -0.75 -48.48
CA SER A 15 -16.99 -0.45 -47.10
C SER A 15 -16.16 -1.55 -46.43
N SER A 16 -15.19 -1.14 -45.61
CA SER A 16 -14.94 -1.76 -44.29
C SER A 16 -14.01 -0.88 -43.46
N SER A 17 -14.55 0.26 -42.99
CA SER A 17 -14.01 0.94 -41.81
C SER A 17 -14.42 0.12 -40.59
N SER A 18 -13.49 -0.69 -40.09
CA SER A 18 -13.63 -1.37 -38.80
C SER A 18 -12.47 -0.95 -37.90
N HIS A 19 -12.51 0.29 -37.43
CA HIS A 19 -11.93 0.59 -36.12
C HIS A 19 -13.00 0.21 -35.08
N PRO A 20 -12.81 -0.85 -34.28
CA PRO A 20 -13.60 -0.98 -33.06
C PRO A 20 -13.01 0.03 -32.06
N SER A 21 -13.54 1.26 -32.11
CA SER A 21 -13.57 2.14 -30.95
C SER A 21 -14.45 1.48 -29.90
N VAL A 22 -13.86 0.62 -29.07
CA VAL A 22 -14.41 0.29 -27.76
C VAL A 22 -13.79 1.23 -26.74
N ALA A 23 -14.15 2.51 -26.82
CA ALA A 23 -14.04 3.38 -25.66
C ALA A 23 -15.07 2.86 -24.65
N SER A 24 -14.61 1.97 -23.77
CA SER A 24 -15.42 1.42 -22.69
C SER A 24 -15.88 2.59 -21.81
N SER A 25 -17.13 3.03 -22.00
CA SER A 25 -17.79 4.12 -21.28
C SER A 25 -18.17 3.69 -19.85
N VAL A 26 -17.25 3.01 -19.20
CA VAL A 26 -17.38 2.58 -17.82
C VAL A 26 -17.06 3.81 -16.98
N ALA A 27 -17.97 4.17 -16.07
CA ALA A 27 -17.75 5.30 -15.16
C ALA A 27 -16.37 5.15 -14.51
N PRO A 28 -15.61 6.24 -14.32
CA PRO A 28 -14.25 6.15 -13.80
C PRO A 28 -14.16 5.38 -12.48
N GLU A 29 -15.24 5.36 -11.69
CA GLU A 29 -15.38 4.60 -10.44
C GLU A 29 -15.42 3.08 -10.65
N ILE A 30 -16.06 2.60 -11.71
CA ILE A 30 -16.20 1.17 -12.01
C ILE A 30 -14.90 0.61 -12.60
N GLN A 31 -14.14 1.39 -13.41
CA GLN A 31 -12.80 0.96 -13.85
C GLN A 31 -11.80 0.88 -12.68
N ARG A 32 -11.95 1.77 -11.68
CA ARG A 32 -11.09 1.79 -10.49
C ARG A 32 -11.33 0.59 -9.57
N ASP A 33 -12.59 0.22 -9.37
CA ASP A 33 -12.96 -0.93 -8.56
C ASP A 33 -12.41 -2.25 -9.14
N ILE A 34 -12.47 -2.39 -10.47
CA ILE A 34 -11.90 -3.52 -11.20
C ILE A 34 -10.37 -3.56 -11.02
N SER A 35 -9.67 -2.43 -11.16
CA SER A 35 -8.21 -2.36 -11.00
C SER A 35 -7.75 -2.70 -9.58
N LEU A 36 -8.52 -2.37 -8.54
CA LEU A 36 -8.16 -2.67 -7.15
C LEU A 36 -8.41 -4.14 -6.78
N SER A 37 -9.48 -4.73 -7.34
CA SER A 37 -9.79 -6.16 -7.17
C SER A 37 -8.73 -7.07 -7.81
N ASP A 38 -8.17 -6.67 -8.94
CA ASP A 38 -7.14 -7.43 -9.69
C ASP A 38 -5.77 -7.45 -8.94
N HIS A 39 -5.55 -6.49 -8.04
CA HIS A 39 -4.36 -6.41 -7.21
C HIS A 39 -4.50 -7.12 -5.86
N ASN A 40 -5.58 -7.87 -5.63
CA ASN A 40 -5.78 -8.67 -4.43
C ASN A 40 -5.68 -7.83 -3.13
N LEU A 41 -6.17 -6.58 -3.16
CA LEU A 41 -6.22 -5.68 -1.99
C LEU A 41 -7.33 -6.04 -0.99
N GLY A 42 -7.94 -7.21 -1.21
CA GLY A 42 -9.18 -7.64 -0.60
C GLY A 42 -8.96 -8.26 0.77
N SER A 43 -8.84 -7.41 1.79
CA SER A 43 -9.40 -7.56 3.14
C SER A 43 -8.66 -6.63 4.12
N PRO A 44 -9.32 -6.06 5.15
CA PRO A 44 -8.65 -5.39 6.27
C PRO A 44 -7.58 -6.24 6.97
N ASN A 45 -7.63 -7.55 6.75
CA ASN A 45 -6.76 -8.54 7.35
C ASN A 45 -5.62 -8.99 6.43
N THR A 46 -5.30 -8.24 5.36
CA THR A 46 -4.07 -8.52 4.61
C THR A 46 -2.89 -8.33 5.55
N ASP A 47 -2.27 -9.46 5.88
CA ASP A 47 -1.12 -9.54 6.77
C ASP A 47 -0.02 -8.58 6.27
N PRO A 48 0.52 -7.71 7.13
CA PRO A 48 1.55 -6.75 6.73
C PRO A 48 2.79 -7.38 6.06
N GLY A 49 3.17 -8.60 6.47
CA GLY A 49 4.31 -9.33 5.89
C GLY A 49 4.08 -9.75 4.44
N ASP A 50 2.82 -9.96 4.05
CA ASP A 50 2.45 -10.41 2.70
C ASP A 50 2.27 -9.26 1.70
N ARG A 51 2.39 -8.00 2.12
CA ARG A 51 2.12 -6.84 1.26
C ARG A 51 3.27 -6.60 0.29
N LYS A 52 2.94 -6.49 -0.99
CA LYS A 52 3.86 -5.95 -2.01
C LYS A 52 4.24 -4.52 -1.67
N SER A 53 5.49 -4.16 -1.94
CA SER A 53 5.96 -2.78 -1.78
C SER A 53 5.12 -1.83 -2.64
N ILE A 54 4.84 -0.61 -2.16
CA ILE A 54 4.15 0.42 -2.94
C ILE A 54 4.86 0.69 -4.28
N ALA A 55 6.18 0.53 -4.32
CA ALA A 55 7.00 0.67 -5.52
C ALA A 55 6.69 -0.37 -6.62
N GLU A 56 6.21 -1.57 -6.25
CA GLU A 56 5.93 -2.65 -7.20
C GLU A 56 4.63 -2.42 -7.98
N TYR A 57 3.75 -1.55 -7.49
CA TYR A 57 2.54 -1.16 -8.19
C TYR A 57 2.84 -0.13 -9.29
N SER A 58 2.03 -0.13 -10.35
CA SER A 58 2.13 0.85 -11.43
C SER A 58 1.97 2.27 -10.89
N PRO A 59 2.78 3.26 -11.33
CA PRO A 59 2.75 4.62 -10.79
C PRO A 59 1.35 5.26 -10.73
N ASN A 60 0.50 4.96 -11.72
CA ASN A 60 -0.85 5.51 -11.84
C ASN A 60 -1.83 5.04 -10.75
N ILE A 61 -1.54 3.93 -10.07
CA ILE A 61 -2.43 3.36 -9.04
C ILE A 61 -1.88 3.49 -7.62
N ARG A 62 -0.59 3.81 -7.45
CA ARG A 62 0.07 3.85 -6.12
C ARG A 62 -0.68 4.72 -5.11
N ASP A 63 -1.20 5.86 -5.54
CA ASP A 63 -1.95 6.76 -4.65
C ASP A 63 -3.34 6.24 -4.28
N GLU A 64 -3.97 5.45 -5.15
CA GLU A 64 -5.20 4.73 -4.82
C GLU A 64 -4.91 3.63 -3.80
N ILE A 65 -3.82 2.86 -3.99
CA ILE A 65 -3.36 1.86 -3.00
C ILE A 65 -3.12 2.51 -1.64
N ARG A 66 -2.45 3.67 -1.61
CA ARG A 66 -2.21 4.41 -0.37
C ARG A 66 -3.52 4.83 0.30
N ARG A 67 -4.46 5.41 -0.46
CA ARG A 67 -5.77 5.81 0.06
C ARG A 67 -6.56 4.63 0.62
N HIS A 68 -6.52 3.49 -0.06
CA HIS A 68 -7.15 2.25 0.40
C HIS A 68 -6.61 1.85 1.78
N TYR A 69 -5.29 1.68 1.93
CA TYR A 69 -4.71 1.29 3.22
C TYR A 69 -4.89 2.33 4.33
N ILE A 70 -4.92 3.63 4.01
CA ILE A 70 -5.26 4.69 4.99
C ILE A 70 -6.69 4.52 5.49
N GLN A 71 -7.63 4.17 4.60
CA GLN A 71 -9.03 3.95 4.95
C GLN A 71 -9.21 2.66 5.77
N MET A 72 -8.46 1.60 5.44
CA MET A 72 -8.48 0.34 6.20
C MET A 72 -7.88 0.49 7.60
N GLY A 73 -6.85 1.34 7.73
CA GLY A 73 -6.10 1.49 8.96
C GLY A 73 -5.10 0.35 9.21
N PRO A 74 -4.40 0.38 10.36
CA PRO A 74 -3.36 -0.60 10.68
C PRO A 74 -3.94 -1.98 10.98
N CYS A 75 -3.25 -3.04 10.55
CA CYS A 75 -3.58 -4.42 10.87
C CYS A 75 -3.28 -4.72 12.36
N GLN A 76 -4.34 -4.83 13.17
CA GLN A 76 -4.25 -5.01 14.62
C GLN A 76 -5.11 -6.19 15.09
N PRO A 77 -4.58 -7.42 15.07
CA PRO A 77 -5.31 -8.61 15.49
C PRO A 77 -5.76 -8.52 16.97
N THR A 78 -7.06 -8.69 17.21
CA THR A 78 -7.66 -8.58 18.55
C THR A 78 -7.82 -9.93 19.27
N SER A 79 -7.93 -11.02 18.51
CA SER A 79 -8.13 -12.39 19.01
C SER A 79 -7.04 -13.32 18.50
N HIS A 80 -5.79 -13.00 18.83
CA HIS A 80 -4.61 -13.79 18.45
C HIS A 80 -3.75 -14.09 19.67
N ASP A 81 -3.26 -15.33 19.76
CA ASP A 81 -2.30 -15.74 20.77
C ASP A 81 -0.87 -15.43 20.29
N PHE A 82 -0.30 -14.35 20.81
CA PHE A 82 1.03 -13.88 20.42
C PHE A 82 2.13 -14.86 20.90
N PRO A 83 2.96 -15.40 20.00
CA PRO A 83 4.03 -16.32 20.36
C PRO A 83 5.03 -15.70 21.34
N LYS A 84 5.61 -16.57 22.18
CA LYS A 84 6.68 -16.19 23.10
C LYS A 84 8.03 -16.58 22.51
N THR A 85 8.92 -15.60 22.39
CA THR A 85 10.29 -15.77 21.94
C THR A 85 11.25 -15.57 23.12
N LYS A 86 12.34 -16.35 23.17
CA LYS A 86 13.34 -16.25 24.22
C LYS A 86 14.35 -15.15 23.90
N PHE A 87 14.49 -14.16 24.79
CA PHE A 87 15.58 -13.18 24.74
C PHE A 87 16.42 -13.28 26.00
N GLY A 88 17.66 -13.78 25.86
CA GLY A 88 18.53 -14.07 26.98
C GLY A 88 17.90 -15.11 27.92
N LYS A 89 17.55 -14.69 29.15
CA LYS A 89 16.99 -15.56 30.18
C LYS A 89 15.47 -15.49 30.29
N THR A 90 14.83 -14.55 29.61
CA THR A 90 13.40 -14.24 29.76
C THR A 90 12.64 -14.49 28.46
N MET A 91 11.38 -14.89 28.59
CA MET A 91 10.47 -15.02 27.46
C MET A 91 9.75 -13.69 27.25
N HIS A 92 9.71 -13.21 26.01
CA HIS A 92 8.99 -12.00 25.64
C HIS A 92 8.05 -12.31 24.47
N GLN A 93 7.00 -11.52 24.35
CA GLN A 93 6.02 -11.61 23.28
C GLN A 93 5.57 -10.19 22.92
N PHE A 94 4.93 -10.06 21.77
CA PHE A 94 4.16 -8.87 21.49
C PHE A 94 3.08 -8.65 22.57
N TYR A 95 2.92 -7.39 23.00
CA TYR A 95 1.91 -7.01 23.98
C TYR A 95 0.75 -6.28 23.28
N PRO A 96 -0.47 -6.84 23.24
CA PRO A 96 -1.63 -6.25 22.56
C PRO A 96 -1.99 -4.85 23.04
N GLY A 97 -1.65 -4.50 24.28
CA GLY A 97 -1.88 -3.16 24.80
C GLY A 97 -1.08 -2.08 24.06
N TRP A 98 -0.04 -2.44 23.28
CA TRP A 98 0.66 -1.49 22.41
C TRP A 98 -0.21 -0.98 21.25
N PHE A 99 -1.26 -1.70 20.84
CA PHE A 99 -2.25 -1.18 19.90
C PHE A 99 -3.10 -0.03 20.47
N LYS A 100 -2.98 0.27 21.76
CA LYS A 100 -3.72 1.35 22.41
C LYS A 100 -2.84 2.60 22.54
N GLY A 101 -3.47 3.77 22.56
CA GLY A 101 -2.78 5.04 22.80
C GLY A 101 -1.91 5.49 21.63
N GLN A 102 -0.66 5.85 21.89
CA GLN A 102 0.20 6.57 20.93
C GLN A 102 0.63 5.75 19.72
N HIS A 103 0.71 4.42 19.82
CA HIS A 103 1.13 3.56 18.70
C HIS A 103 -0.05 3.05 17.87
N SER A 104 -1.29 3.25 18.34
CA SER A 104 -2.52 2.75 17.70
C SER A 104 -2.68 3.16 16.23
N LYS A 105 -2.12 4.31 15.85
CA LYS A 105 -2.30 4.89 14.51
C LYS A 105 -1.42 4.26 13.43
N TRP A 106 -0.34 3.57 13.82
CA TRP A 106 0.67 3.11 12.87
C TRP A 106 1.17 1.69 13.13
N LEU A 107 1.08 1.20 14.37
CA LEU A 107 1.61 -0.10 14.73
C LEU A 107 0.73 -1.21 14.16
N GLU A 108 1.34 -2.04 13.34
CA GLU A 108 0.74 -3.24 12.75
C GLU A 108 1.46 -4.49 13.27
N TYR A 109 0.78 -5.62 13.22
CA TYR A 109 1.37 -6.92 13.55
C TYR A 109 1.05 -7.95 12.46
N SER A 110 2.07 -8.67 12.03
CA SER A 110 1.94 -9.85 11.17
C SER A 110 1.80 -11.10 12.03
N ILE A 111 0.73 -11.86 11.78
CA ILE A 111 0.52 -13.17 12.39
C ILE A 111 1.43 -14.20 11.75
N SER A 112 1.59 -14.15 10.43
CA SER A 112 2.41 -15.12 9.68
C SER A 112 3.87 -15.03 10.08
N GLU A 113 4.36 -13.83 10.40
CA GLU A 113 5.77 -13.60 10.72
C GLU A 113 6.06 -13.42 12.21
N ASP A 114 5.08 -13.25 13.09
CA ASP A 114 5.30 -12.85 14.50
C ASP A 114 6.19 -11.60 14.58
N ALA A 115 5.74 -10.51 13.95
CA ALA A 115 6.51 -9.29 13.79
C ALA A 115 5.67 -8.02 13.78
N ALA A 116 6.26 -6.91 14.24
CA ALA A 116 5.64 -5.60 14.17
C ALA A 116 6.10 -4.81 12.93
N TYR A 117 5.16 -4.09 12.33
CA TYR A 117 5.35 -3.22 11.17
C TYR A 117 4.80 -1.82 11.44
N CYS A 118 5.09 -0.91 10.51
CA CYS A 118 4.61 0.46 10.53
C CYS A 118 3.82 0.78 9.25
N LEU A 119 2.52 1.05 9.39
CA LEU A 119 1.65 1.38 8.26
C LEU A 119 2.16 2.63 7.51
N CYS A 120 2.45 3.71 8.23
CA CYS A 120 2.94 4.95 7.61
C CYS A 120 4.24 4.71 6.82
N CYS A 121 5.12 3.88 7.35
CA CYS A 121 6.40 3.55 6.74
C CYS A 121 6.19 2.72 5.46
N TYR A 122 5.28 1.76 5.48
CA TYR A 122 4.87 1.02 4.29
C TYR A 122 4.33 1.95 3.20
N LEU A 123 3.44 2.88 3.55
CA LEU A 123 2.77 3.76 2.58
C LEU A 123 3.71 4.77 1.92
N PHE A 124 4.64 5.33 2.70
CA PHE A 124 5.47 6.44 2.28
C PHE A 124 6.94 6.08 2.07
N LYS A 125 7.31 4.79 2.14
CA LYS A 125 8.70 4.37 1.91
C LYS A 125 9.20 4.95 0.59
N ASN A 126 10.23 5.77 0.69
CA ASN A 126 10.75 6.56 -0.39
C ASN A 126 11.60 5.63 -1.26
N GLU A 127 11.30 5.51 -2.56
CA GLU A 127 12.14 4.75 -3.50
C GLU A 127 13.60 5.24 -3.54
N HIS A 128 13.82 6.49 -3.14
CA HIS A 128 15.12 7.19 -3.20
C HIS A 128 15.87 7.25 -1.85
N GLU A 129 15.27 6.86 -0.73
CA GLU A 129 15.95 6.88 0.57
C GLU A 129 16.51 5.50 0.93
N ILE A 130 17.51 5.10 0.16
CA ILE A 130 18.42 3.99 0.52
C ILE A 130 19.53 4.49 1.48
N HIS A 131 19.58 5.81 1.74
CA HIS A 131 20.70 6.45 2.44
C HIS A 131 20.24 7.34 3.59
N GLY A 132 19.68 6.73 4.64
CA GLY A 132 19.34 7.42 5.88
C GLY A 132 19.35 6.43 7.04
N ASN A 133 20.33 6.58 7.94
CA ASN A 133 20.66 5.72 9.07
C ASN A 133 19.60 5.70 10.21
N MET A 134 18.31 5.84 9.91
CA MET A 134 17.27 5.98 10.93
C MET A 134 15.92 5.46 10.42
N GLY A 135 15.61 4.18 10.66
CA GLY A 135 14.19 3.75 10.66
C GLY A 135 13.82 2.39 10.05
N ASP A 136 14.76 1.56 9.61
CA ASP A 136 14.40 0.37 8.79
C ASP A 136 13.98 -0.90 9.58
N ALA A 137 13.73 -0.80 10.89
CA ALA A 137 13.29 -1.95 11.70
C ALA A 137 11.81 -2.33 11.49
N PHE A 138 10.98 -1.40 10.99
CA PHE A 138 9.52 -1.58 10.87
C PHE A 138 9.02 -1.71 9.43
N THR A 139 9.94 -1.77 8.47
CA THR A 139 9.63 -1.59 7.03
C THR A 139 10.17 -2.70 6.13
N LYS A 140 11.04 -3.57 6.62
CA LYS A 140 11.62 -4.68 5.83
C LYS A 140 12.24 -5.80 6.65
N ASN A 141 12.64 -5.49 7.88
CA ASN A 141 13.25 -6.44 8.81
C ASN A 141 12.38 -6.53 10.06
N ASP A 142 11.20 -7.11 9.89
CA ASP A 142 10.32 -7.72 10.88
C ASP A 142 10.75 -7.45 12.33
N PHE A 143 10.15 -6.44 12.97
CA PHE A 143 10.56 -6.12 14.33
C PHE A 143 10.06 -7.19 15.29
N LYS A 144 10.96 -8.07 15.74
CA LYS A 144 10.70 -9.11 16.75
C LYS A 144 11.38 -8.83 18.10
N GLY A 145 11.98 -7.66 18.26
CA GLY A 145 12.76 -7.26 19.44
C GLY A 145 11.91 -6.91 20.67
N TRP A 146 11.04 -7.82 21.11
CA TRP A 146 10.03 -7.59 22.14
C TRP A 146 10.59 -7.05 23.46
N ASN A 147 11.82 -7.42 23.81
CA ASN A 147 12.51 -6.94 25.01
C ASN A 147 12.85 -5.43 25.00
N LYS A 148 12.88 -4.80 23.81
CA LYS A 148 13.15 -3.36 23.64
C LYS A 148 12.03 -2.64 22.87
N ALA A 149 10.85 -3.24 22.79
CA ALA A 149 9.76 -2.73 21.95
C ALA A 149 9.41 -1.27 22.24
N ILE A 150 9.17 -0.91 23.51
CA ILE A 150 8.79 0.47 23.87
C ILE A 150 9.89 1.49 23.53
N GLU A 151 11.16 1.17 23.80
CA GLU A 151 12.30 2.03 23.45
C GLU A 151 12.33 2.27 21.94
N ARG A 152 12.14 1.21 21.15
CA ARG A 152 12.15 1.26 19.70
C ARG A 152 10.93 1.97 19.12
N PHE A 153 9.75 1.79 19.69
CA PHE A 153 8.54 2.51 19.29
C PHE A 153 8.67 4.02 19.54
N ARG A 154 9.24 4.42 20.68
CA ARG A 154 9.49 5.84 20.98
C ARG A 154 10.51 6.45 20.04
N ALA A 155 11.63 5.77 19.82
CA ALA A 155 12.64 6.22 18.86
C ALA A 155 12.09 6.32 17.43
N HIS A 156 11.13 5.45 17.08
CA HIS A 156 10.51 5.41 15.76
C HIS A 156 9.56 6.59 15.50
N VAL A 157 8.70 6.92 16.46
CA VAL A 157 7.77 8.06 16.33
C VAL A 157 8.51 9.42 16.48
N GLY A 158 9.77 9.38 16.93
CA GLY A 158 10.54 10.53 17.35
C GLY A 158 10.14 10.98 18.75
N GLU A 159 11.09 11.50 19.52
CA GLU A 159 10.80 12.28 20.72
C GLU A 159 10.04 13.55 20.32
N GLN A 160 8.72 13.44 20.21
CA GLN A 160 7.83 14.58 20.19
C GLN A 160 7.54 14.99 21.65
N SER A 161 8.55 15.53 22.33
CA SER A 161 8.34 16.30 23.54
C SER A 161 9.43 17.36 23.69
N GLU A 162 8.97 18.60 23.86
CA GLU A 162 9.70 19.78 24.33
C GLU A 162 10.58 20.51 23.33
N LYS A 163 9.95 21.38 22.53
CA LYS A 163 10.24 22.83 22.61
C LYS A 163 8.93 23.61 22.37
N ALA A 164 8.36 24.07 23.48
CA ALA A 164 7.42 25.19 23.50
C ALA A 164 8.20 26.51 23.43
#